data_AF-A0A812J863-F1
#
_entry.id   AF-A0A812J863-F1
#
_cell.length_a   1.000
_cell.length_b   1.000
_cell.length_c   1.000
_cell.angle_alpha   90.00
_cell.angle_beta   90.00
_cell.angle_gamma   90.00
#
_symmetry.space_group_name_H-M   'P 1'
#
loop_
_entity.id
_entity.type
_entity.pdbx_description
1 polymer ?
#
loop_
_entity_poly.entity_id
_entity_poly.type
_entity_poly.pdbx_seq_one_letter_code
_entity_poly.pdbx_strand_id
1 'polypeptide(L)'
;MTNSLPVCPALFCCSLAEHNQHLEAIAWLELFDQHRRFSLRKWSKAVPRGPCELDPDISAPPPVTSAKSPVAVCVEAAPRNYKLLREKQKKFKYDGDALRVVHAAASDSAKPGDTISFPDAPPGEERAGLSHNEHWKLVKVPLETVDTLVQRLRLPRVDAMLVDTEGADPAILAGSKQTLRMVRYLLFEVHRDIKGSHWSRQTLLSVVEMLDTLGFDCYWAGKSGSVASVTQCYEARFETIKWSNVACVKRGDVWWKVLEQRDPSHVVACTAQLYEHLCNFLYRHQFLYAWHLIRSEAAEAENAPGEGPFRELLRNVLTELANSKRNVWQSLQQQVSLVLMTLDFQYPALTEESFMHILHLTPPRARL
;
A
#
# COMPACT_ATOMS: atom_id res chain seq x y z
N MET A 1 27.11 -9.15 -9.50
CA MET A 1 25.90 -9.45 -10.29
C MET A 1 25.22 -8.12 -10.61
N THR A 2 25.38 -7.64 -11.84
CA THR A 2 24.77 -6.38 -12.30
C THR A 2 23.31 -6.65 -12.65
N ASN A 3 22.38 -6.24 -11.79
CA ASN A 3 20.94 -6.28 -12.06
C ASN A 3 20.57 -5.20 -13.10
N SER A 4 20.99 -5.38 -14.35
CA SER A 4 20.43 -4.61 -15.46
C SER A 4 19.06 -5.19 -15.81
N LEU A 5 17.97 -4.51 -15.43
CA LEU A 5 16.60 -4.89 -15.80
C LEU A 5 16.33 -4.44 -17.25
N PRO A 6 16.19 -5.36 -18.23
CA PRO A 6 15.95 -4.99 -19.61
C PRO A 6 14.50 -5.29 -19.96
N VAL A 7 13.51 -4.51 -19.50
CA VAL A 7 12.13 -4.83 -19.89
C VAL A 7 11.18 -3.63 -19.99
N CYS A 8 10.41 -3.63 -21.08
CA CYS A 8 9.53 -2.55 -21.56
C CYS A 8 8.18 -2.57 -20.85
N PRO A 9 7.76 -1.54 -20.11
CA PRO A 9 6.54 -1.60 -19.32
C PRO A 9 5.27 -1.65 -20.18
N ALA A 10 4.35 -2.56 -19.85
CA ALA A 10 2.99 -2.57 -20.36
C ALA A 10 2.05 -2.05 -19.26
N LEU A 11 1.28 -1.00 -19.56
CA LEU A 11 0.31 -0.41 -18.65
C LEU A 11 -1.09 -0.81 -19.07
N PHE A 12 -1.88 -1.30 -18.13
CA PHE A 12 -3.30 -1.59 -18.32
C PHE A 12 -4.11 -0.66 -17.41
N CYS A 13 -4.99 0.15 -17.98
CA CYS A 13 -5.81 1.10 -17.26
C CYS A 13 -7.27 0.79 -17.57
N CYS A 14 -8.01 0.38 -16.54
CA CYS A 14 -9.47 0.27 -16.57
C CYS A 14 -10.01 1.51 -15.87
N SER A 15 -10.55 2.44 -16.63
CA SER A 15 -10.92 3.74 -16.11
C SER A 15 -12.15 4.27 -16.84
N LEU A 16 -13.08 4.82 -16.06
CA LEU A 16 -13.92 5.91 -16.53
C LEU A 16 -12.99 7.13 -16.65
N ALA A 17 -13.01 7.87 -17.77
CA ALA A 17 -12.11 8.97 -18.10
C ALA A 17 -12.39 10.22 -17.23
N GLU A 18 -12.26 10.00 -15.95
CA GLU A 18 -12.50 10.87 -14.83
C GLU A 18 -11.12 11.33 -14.32
N HIS A 19 -11.14 12.40 -13.51
CA HIS A 19 -10.04 13.35 -13.38
C HIS A 19 -8.67 12.70 -13.21
N ASN A 20 -7.85 12.92 -14.23
CA ASN A 20 -6.43 12.61 -14.24
C ASN A 20 -6.05 11.13 -14.35
N GLN A 21 -6.94 10.13 -14.39
CA GLN A 21 -6.54 8.72 -14.62
C GLN A 21 -5.81 8.54 -15.96
N HIS A 22 -6.34 9.14 -17.02
CA HIS A 22 -5.67 9.20 -18.31
C HIS A 22 -4.40 10.06 -18.24
N LEU A 23 -4.32 11.03 -17.33
CA LEU A 23 -3.10 11.80 -17.08
C LEU A 23 -2.07 10.94 -16.35
N GLU A 24 -2.46 10.12 -15.38
CA GLU A 24 -1.60 9.16 -14.71
C GLU A 24 -1.09 8.13 -15.69
N ALA A 25 -1.95 7.59 -16.55
CA ALA A 25 -1.52 6.67 -17.59
C ALA A 25 -0.50 7.32 -18.54
N ILE A 26 -0.73 8.58 -18.94
CA ILE A 26 0.23 9.34 -19.76
C ILE A 26 1.49 9.70 -18.96
N ALA A 27 1.39 9.99 -17.67
CA ALA A 27 2.51 10.29 -16.79
C ALA A 27 3.39 9.04 -16.63
N TRP A 28 2.79 7.87 -16.38
CA TRP A 28 3.44 6.57 -16.38
C TRP A 28 4.14 6.33 -17.72
N LEU A 29 3.44 6.52 -18.85
CA LEU A 29 4.05 6.36 -20.17
C LEU A 29 5.22 7.33 -20.41
N GLU A 30 5.08 8.61 -20.04
CA GLU A 30 6.16 9.60 -20.14
C GLU A 30 7.36 9.21 -19.27
N LEU A 31 7.10 8.64 -18.10
CA LEU A 31 8.11 8.16 -17.17
C LEU A 31 9.00 7.06 -17.76
N PHE A 32 8.41 6.17 -18.56
CA PHE A 32 9.09 5.00 -19.13
C PHE A 32 9.43 5.10 -20.61
N ASP A 33 8.97 6.15 -21.29
CA ASP A 33 9.22 6.35 -22.71
C ASP A 33 10.54 7.10 -22.95
N GLN A 34 11.60 6.34 -23.18
CA GLN A 34 12.92 6.87 -23.55
C GLN A 34 12.87 7.80 -24.78
N HIS A 35 11.89 7.61 -25.67
CA HIS A 35 11.74 8.42 -26.88
C HIS A 35 10.93 9.70 -26.68
N ARG A 36 10.42 9.96 -25.46
CA ARG A 36 9.64 11.16 -25.10
C ARG A 36 8.48 11.47 -26.06
N ARG A 37 7.82 10.43 -26.57
CA ARG A 37 6.62 10.55 -27.42
C ARG A 37 5.42 10.96 -26.60
N PHE A 38 5.33 10.46 -25.37
CA PHE A 38 4.30 10.86 -24.41
C PHE A 38 4.69 12.14 -23.69
N SER A 39 3.71 13.01 -23.45
CA SER A 39 3.90 14.21 -22.66
C SER A 39 2.61 14.57 -21.91
N LEU A 40 2.67 14.44 -20.58
CA LEU A 40 1.64 14.83 -19.63
C LEU A 40 1.23 16.28 -19.82
N ARG A 41 2.22 17.16 -20.01
CA ARG A 41 1.98 18.60 -20.23
C ARG A 41 1.23 18.86 -21.53
N LYS A 42 1.54 18.14 -22.62
CA LYS A 42 0.81 18.28 -23.89
C LYS A 42 -0.61 17.71 -23.78
N TRP A 43 -0.76 16.57 -23.10
CA TRP A 43 -2.05 15.91 -22.95
C TRP A 43 -3.00 16.68 -22.04
N SER A 44 -2.53 17.13 -20.87
CA SER A 44 -3.34 17.89 -19.90
C SER A 44 -3.82 19.24 -20.41
N LYS A 45 -3.14 19.86 -21.39
CA LYS A 45 -3.63 21.06 -22.08
C LYS A 45 -4.72 20.77 -23.10
N ALA A 46 -4.82 19.52 -23.56
CA ALA A 46 -5.72 19.15 -24.64
C ALA A 46 -6.99 18.45 -24.15
N VAL A 47 -7.01 17.92 -22.93
CA VAL A 47 -8.21 17.39 -22.27
C VAL A 47 -8.70 18.46 -21.29
N PRO A 48 -9.99 18.89 -21.37
CA PRO A 48 -10.54 19.82 -20.40
C PRO A 48 -10.36 19.24 -18.99
N ARG A 49 -9.71 20.01 -18.10
CA ARG A 49 -9.61 19.65 -16.69
C ARG A 49 -10.93 19.93 -16.01
N GLY A 50 -11.39 19.07 -15.11
CA GLY A 50 -12.31 19.52 -14.09
C GLY A 50 -11.58 20.24 -12.93
N PRO A 51 -12.30 20.71 -11.91
CA PRO A 51 -11.87 21.79 -11.01
C PRO A 51 -10.75 21.46 -10.00
N CYS A 52 -10.13 20.28 -10.03
CA CYS A 52 -9.11 19.89 -9.06
C CYS A 52 -7.70 19.89 -9.69
N GLU A 53 -6.84 20.83 -9.29
CA GLU A 53 -5.43 20.86 -9.67
C GLU A 53 -4.56 20.05 -8.70
N LEU A 54 -3.70 19.19 -9.24
CA LEU A 54 -2.53 18.64 -8.56
C LEU A 54 -1.28 19.09 -9.32
N ASP A 55 -0.25 19.51 -8.58
CA ASP A 55 1.04 19.94 -9.10
C ASP A 55 1.96 18.72 -9.26
N PRO A 56 2.41 18.35 -10.48
CA PRO A 56 3.14 17.11 -10.69
C PRO A 56 4.63 17.32 -10.48
N ASP A 57 5.07 17.44 -9.22
CA ASP A 57 6.49 17.30 -8.89
C ASP A 57 6.84 15.81 -8.67
N ILE A 58 6.82 15.06 -9.78
CA ILE A 58 7.22 13.65 -9.81
C ILE A 58 8.69 13.58 -10.21
N SER A 59 9.57 13.33 -9.24
CA SER A 59 10.98 13.04 -9.51
C SER A 59 11.12 11.86 -10.50
N ALA A 60 11.95 12.06 -11.54
CA ALA A 60 12.11 11.08 -12.61
C ALA A 60 12.79 9.79 -12.10
N PRO A 61 12.28 8.59 -12.42
CA PRO A 61 12.90 7.33 -12.06
C PRO A 61 14.18 7.07 -12.87
N PRO A 62 14.97 6.07 -12.46
CA PRO A 62 16.18 5.69 -13.19
C PRO A 62 15.90 5.29 -14.65
N PRO A 63 16.83 5.58 -15.58
CA PRO A 63 16.68 5.26 -16.98
C PRO A 63 16.61 3.74 -17.21
N VAL A 64 15.52 3.28 -17.84
CA VAL A 64 15.37 1.90 -18.32
C VAL A 64 16.02 1.79 -19.70
N THR A 65 16.65 0.66 -20.05
CA THR A 65 17.37 0.43 -21.33
C THR A 65 16.66 -0.51 -22.32
N SER A 66 15.34 -0.65 -22.19
CA SER A 66 14.59 -1.63 -22.99
C SER A 66 14.34 -1.15 -24.44
N ALA A 67 14.54 -2.03 -25.43
CA ALA A 67 14.44 -1.69 -26.86
C ALA A 67 13.00 -1.61 -27.43
N LYS A 68 11.98 -2.11 -26.73
CA LYS A 68 10.57 -1.95 -27.17
C LYS A 68 9.88 -0.82 -26.42
N SER A 69 8.97 -0.18 -27.13
CA SER A 69 8.14 0.90 -26.62
C SER A 69 7.14 0.40 -25.58
N PRO A 70 6.84 1.19 -24.54
CA PRO A 70 5.74 0.87 -23.65
C PRO A 70 4.41 0.86 -24.41
N VAL A 71 3.50 0.00 -23.96
CA VAL A 71 2.14 -0.13 -24.50
C VAL A 71 1.16 0.20 -23.38
N ALA A 72 0.26 1.15 -23.63
CA ALA A 72 -0.88 1.42 -22.76
C ALA A 72 -2.17 0.87 -23.36
N VAL A 73 -3.01 0.27 -22.52
CA VAL A 73 -4.39 -0.08 -22.86
C VAL A 73 -5.32 0.67 -21.93
N CYS A 74 -6.20 1.51 -22.48
CA CYS A 74 -7.25 2.20 -21.75
C CYS A 74 -8.60 1.55 -22.08
N VAL A 75 -9.26 0.98 -21.08
CA VAL A 75 -10.60 0.38 -21.20
C VAL A 75 -11.59 1.35 -20.60
N GLU A 76 -12.51 1.83 -21.43
CA GLU A 76 -13.49 2.87 -21.09
C GLU A 76 -14.89 2.39 -21.47
N ALA A 77 -15.85 2.50 -20.55
CA ALA A 77 -17.23 2.08 -20.75
C ALA A 77 -18.12 3.23 -21.27
N ALA A 78 -17.92 4.45 -20.77
CA ALA A 78 -18.69 5.64 -21.10
C ALA A 78 -18.45 6.05 -22.58
N PRO A 79 -19.47 6.02 -23.44
CA PRO A 79 -19.30 6.22 -24.89
C PRO A 79 -18.66 7.56 -25.26
N ARG A 80 -19.01 8.65 -24.57
CA ARG A 80 -18.48 9.98 -24.88
C ARG A 80 -17.04 10.14 -24.44
N ASN A 81 -16.66 9.54 -23.30
CA ASN A 81 -15.27 9.45 -22.88
C ASN A 81 -14.45 8.64 -23.88
N TYR A 82 -14.93 7.46 -24.28
CA TYR A 82 -14.28 6.62 -25.28
C TYR A 82 -14.03 7.38 -26.58
N LYS A 83 -15.05 8.09 -27.08
CA LYS A 83 -14.94 8.92 -28.28
C LYS A 83 -13.89 10.01 -28.12
N LEU A 84 -13.92 10.74 -27.00
CA LEU A 84 -12.93 11.78 -26.69
C LEU A 84 -11.50 11.21 -26.65
N LEU A 85 -11.28 10.10 -25.94
CA LEU A 85 -9.98 9.44 -25.85
C LEU A 85 -9.46 8.99 -27.23
N ARG A 86 -10.33 8.43 -28.08
CA ARG A 86 -9.99 8.05 -29.46
C ARG A 86 -9.63 9.25 -30.33
N GLU A 87 -10.33 10.37 -30.18
CA GLU A 87 -10.01 11.61 -30.88
C GLU A 87 -8.65 12.16 -30.45
N LYS A 88 -8.33 12.14 -29.14
CA LYS A 88 -7.01 12.56 -28.64
C LYS A 88 -5.90 11.62 -29.09
N GLN A 89 -6.12 10.31 -29.02
CA GLN A 89 -5.18 9.31 -29.52
C GLN A 89 -4.79 9.61 -30.98
N LYS A 90 -5.78 9.86 -31.85
CA LYS A 90 -5.55 10.25 -33.26
C LYS A 90 -4.81 11.59 -33.37
N LYS A 91 -5.27 12.61 -32.64
CA LYS A 91 -4.67 13.96 -32.68
C LYS A 91 -3.19 13.95 -32.33
N PHE A 92 -2.80 13.16 -31.34
CA PHE A 92 -1.41 13.07 -30.87
C PHE A 92 -0.57 12.02 -31.61
N LYS A 93 -1.15 11.32 -32.59
CA LYS A 93 -0.50 10.21 -33.30
C LYS A 93 0.04 9.15 -32.33
N TYR A 94 -0.77 8.85 -31.31
CA TYR A 94 -0.59 7.68 -30.45
C TYR A 94 -1.34 6.47 -31.02
N ASP A 95 -1.64 6.51 -32.32
CA ASP A 95 -2.18 5.41 -33.08
C ASP A 95 -1.14 4.27 -33.23
N GLY A 96 -1.63 3.04 -33.41
CA GLY A 96 -0.80 1.84 -33.45
C GLY A 96 -0.69 1.13 -32.10
N ASP A 97 0.48 0.55 -31.82
CA ASP A 97 0.69 -0.33 -30.67
C ASP A 97 0.94 0.40 -29.35
N ALA A 98 1.21 1.71 -29.35
CA ALA A 98 1.68 2.42 -28.15
C ALA A 98 0.54 2.79 -27.16
N LEU A 99 -0.64 3.16 -27.65
CA LEU A 99 -1.84 3.38 -26.85
C LEU A 99 -3.02 2.68 -27.53
N ARG A 100 -3.79 1.88 -26.80
CA ARG A 100 -4.96 1.18 -27.30
C ARG A 100 -6.16 1.56 -26.45
N VAL A 101 -7.13 2.26 -27.04
CA VAL A 101 -8.37 2.61 -26.35
C VAL A 101 -9.45 1.61 -26.75
N VAL A 102 -10.05 0.94 -25.76
CA VAL A 102 -11.07 -0.12 -25.92
C VAL A 102 -12.40 0.37 -25.34
N HIS A 103 -13.48 0.26 -26.12
CA HIS A 103 -14.84 0.57 -25.65
C HIS A 103 -15.48 -0.69 -25.06
N ALA A 104 -15.39 -0.86 -23.75
CA ALA A 104 -15.98 -2.00 -23.04
C ALA A 104 -16.14 -1.65 -21.56
N ALA A 105 -17.15 -2.24 -20.92
CA ALA A 105 -17.23 -2.33 -19.48
C ALA A 105 -16.48 -3.58 -19.00
N ALA A 106 -15.67 -3.43 -17.94
CA ALA A 106 -14.99 -4.55 -17.29
C ALA A 106 -15.86 -5.11 -16.15
N SER A 107 -15.80 -6.43 -15.94
CA SER A 107 -16.58 -7.11 -14.90
C SER A 107 -15.88 -8.37 -14.39
N ASP A 108 -16.49 -9.03 -13.40
CA ASP A 108 -16.04 -10.29 -12.82
C ASP A 108 -16.26 -11.50 -13.76
N SER A 109 -17.26 -11.40 -14.64
CA SER A 109 -17.63 -12.45 -15.57
C SER A 109 -18.31 -11.88 -16.82
N ALA A 110 -17.94 -12.40 -17.98
CA ALA A 110 -18.56 -12.03 -19.26
C ALA A 110 -18.44 -13.19 -20.25
N LYS A 111 -19.48 -13.39 -21.06
CA LYS A 111 -19.46 -14.29 -22.22
C LYS A 111 -19.25 -13.49 -23.50
N PRO A 112 -18.71 -14.11 -24.57
CA PRO A 112 -18.60 -13.46 -25.86
C PRO A 112 -19.96 -12.91 -26.35
N GLY A 113 -20.01 -11.60 -26.62
CA GLY A 113 -21.22 -10.92 -27.06
C GLY A 113 -22.10 -10.35 -25.95
N ASP A 114 -21.75 -10.54 -24.68
CA ASP A 114 -22.46 -9.91 -23.57
C ASP A 114 -22.35 -8.38 -23.66
N THR A 115 -23.43 -7.72 -23.23
CA THR A 115 -23.50 -6.26 -23.17
C THR A 115 -24.15 -5.82 -21.87
N ILE A 116 -23.77 -4.64 -21.40
CA ILE A 116 -24.37 -3.98 -20.25
C ILE A 116 -24.96 -2.62 -20.64
N SER A 117 -26.03 -2.20 -19.97
CA SER A 117 -26.57 -0.85 -20.12
C SER A 117 -25.71 0.12 -19.31
N PHE A 118 -25.04 1.07 -19.99
CA PHE A 118 -24.14 2.05 -19.39
C PHE A 118 -24.62 3.49 -19.67
N PRO A 119 -24.46 4.45 -18.74
CA PRO A 119 -24.85 5.84 -18.96
C PRO A 119 -24.05 6.53 -20.08
N ASP A 120 -24.75 7.25 -20.98
CA ASP A 120 -24.18 8.15 -22.00
C ASP A 120 -24.07 9.59 -21.46
N ALA A 121 -23.29 9.75 -20.38
CA ALA A 121 -23.06 11.04 -19.74
C ALA A 121 -22.07 11.92 -20.54
N PRO A 122 -22.05 13.25 -20.31
CA PRO A 122 -21.01 14.14 -20.83
C PRO A 122 -19.59 13.67 -20.45
N PRO A 123 -18.56 13.99 -21.27
CA PRO A 123 -17.20 13.61 -20.92
C PRO A 123 -16.74 14.16 -19.56
N GLY A 124 -16.09 13.31 -18.76
CA GLY A 124 -15.56 13.66 -17.43
C GLY A 124 -16.59 13.74 -16.30
N GLU A 125 -17.80 13.21 -16.48
CA GLU A 125 -18.82 13.14 -15.42
C GLU A 125 -18.52 11.99 -14.43
N GLU A 126 -17.93 12.32 -13.29
CA GLU A 126 -17.42 11.40 -12.25
C GLU A 126 -18.46 10.47 -11.62
N ARG A 127 -19.74 10.81 -11.74
CA ARG A 127 -20.82 10.02 -11.13
C ARG A 127 -21.56 9.17 -12.14
N ALA A 128 -21.07 9.10 -13.39
CA ALA A 128 -21.70 8.33 -14.46
C ALA A 128 -21.35 6.84 -14.38
N GLY A 129 -21.70 6.20 -13.27
CA GLY A 129 -21.52 4.76 -13.04
C GLY A 129 -22.80 3.94 -13.18
N LEU A 130 -22.67 2.61 -13.09
CA LEU A 130 -23.81 1.69 -13.11
C LEU A 130 -24.76 1.90 -11.92
N SER A 131 -24.25 2.38 -10.79
CA SER A 131 -25.03 2.65 -9.58
C SER A 131 -25.68 4.05 -9.55
N HIS A 132 -25.32 4.95 -10.46
CA HIS A 132 -25.73 6.36 -10.47
C HIS A 132 -26.11 6.83 -11.88
N ASN A 133 -27.14 6.21 -12.46
CA ASN A 133 -27.51 6.41 -13.87
C ASN A 133 -28.92 6.99 -14.12
N GLU A 134 -29.63 7.38 -13.06
CA GLU A 134 -31.05 7.77 -13.10
C GLU A 134 -31.37 8.93 -14.06
N HIS A 135 -30.38 9.78 -14.34
CA HIS A 135 -30.55 10.98 -15.17
C HIS A 135 -29.96 10.83 -16.58
N TRP A 136 -29.36 9.69 -16.90
CA TRP A 136 -28.61 9.50 -18.13
C TRP A 136 -29.33 8.54 -19.07
N LYS A 137 -29.24 8.83 -20.38
CA LYS A 137 -29.64 7.86 -21.38
C LYS A 137 -28.72 6.65 -21.30
N LEU A 138 -29.29 5.46 -21.13
CA LEU A 138 -28.53 4.22 -21.15
C LEU A 138 -28.28 3.74 -22.58
N VAL A 139 -27.07 3.28 -22.84
CA VAL A 139 -26.68 2.62 -24.10
C VAL A 139 -26.06 1.26 -23.82
N LYS A 140 -26.18 0.33 -24.78
CA LYS A 140 -25.54 -0.99 -24.67
C LYS A 140 -24.05 -0.87 -25.00
N VAL A 141 -23.20 -1.31 -24.08
CA VAL A 141 -21.74 -1.35 -24.21
C VAL A 141 -21.28 -2.80 -24.06
N PRO A 142 -20.27 -3.25 -24.83
CA PRO A 142 -19.69 -4.58 -24.64
C PRO A 142 -19.24 -4.82 -23.20
N LEU A 143 -19.49 -6.01 -22.68
CA LEU A 143 -19.05 -6.44 -21.36
C LEU A 143 -17.92 -7.46 -21.55
N GLU A 144 -16.77 -7.24 -20.92
CA GLU A 144 -15.63 -8.16 -20.97
C GLU A 144 -15.02 -8.34 -19.57
N THR A 145 -14.25 -9.42 -19.38
CA THR A 145 -13.32 -9.53 -18.25
C THR A 145 -11.95 -9.01 -18.68
N VAL A 146 -11.14 -8.54 -17.73
CA VAL A 146 -9.77 -8.09 -18.01
C VAL A 146 -8.93 -9.24 -18.57
N ASP A 147 -9.11 -10.46 -18.05
CA ASP A 147 -8.42 -11.65 -18.55
C ASP A 147 -8.70 -11.89 -20.05
N THR A 148 -9.96 -11.73 -20.47
CA THR A 148 -10.37 -11.86 -21.88
C THR A 148 -9.74 -10.74 -22.73
N LEU A 149 -9.74 -9.50 -22.22
CA LEU A 149 -9.15 -8.35 -22.89
C LEU A 149 -7.64 -8.53 -23.13
N VAL A 150 -6.90 -8.93 -22.08
CA VAL A 150 -5.45 -9.18 -22.13
C VAL A 150 -5.14 -10.28 -23.15
N GLN A 151 -5.90 -11.38 -23.15
CA GLN A 151 -5.76 -12.47 -24.10
C GLN A 151 -6.05 -12.01 -25.54
N ARG A 152 -7.18 -11.33 -25.76
CA ARG A 152 -7.62 -10.83 -27.07
C ARG A 152 -6.63 -9.84 -27.67
N LEU A 153 -6.07 -8.96 -26.84
CA LEU A 153 -5.05 -7.98 -27.24
C LEU A 153 -3.65 -8.57 -27.35
N ARG A 154 -3.48 -9.85 -27.00
CA ARG A 154 -2.22 -10.61 -27.01
C ARG A 154 -1.11 -9.88 -26.24
N LEU A 155 -1.46 -9.34 -25.08
CA LEU A 155 -0.48 -8.67 -24.22
C LEU A 155 0.39 -9.75 -23.56
N PRO A 156 1.73 -9.74 -23.77
CA PRO A 156 2.59 -10.77 -23.21
C PRO A 156 2.78 -10.62 -21.69
N ARG A 157 2.51 -9.43 -21.15
CA ARG A 157 2.60 -9.08 -19.73
C ARG A 157 1.80 -7.81 -19.44
N VAL A 158 1.57 -7.56 -18.16
CA VAL A 158 1.04 -6.29 -17.63
C VAL A 158 1.94 -5.87 -16.48
N ASP A 159 2.69 -4.78 -16.60
CA ASP A 159 3.57 -4.32 -15.52
C ASP A 159 2.78 -3.55 -14.47
N ALA A 160 1.89 -2.67 -14.91
CA ALA A 160 1.04 -1.89 -14.03
C ALA A 160 -0.43 -2.00 -14.44
N MET A 161 -1.31 -2.13 -13.44
CA MET A 161 -2.76 -2.12 -13.61
C MET A 161 -3.36 -1.02 -12.73
N LEU A 162 -4.09 -0.09 -13.33
CA LEU A 162 -4.84 0.95 -12.62
C LEU A 162 -6.32 0.69 -12.82
N VAL A 163 -7.08 0.64 -11.73
CA VAL A 163 -8.53 0.40 -11.71
C VAL A 163 -9.19 1.55 -11.01
N ASP A 164 -10.14 2.18 -11.69
CA ASP A 164 -10.99 3.20 -11.11
C ASP A 164 -12.30 3.20 -11.86
N THR A 165 -13.29 2.62 -11.21
CA THR A 165 -14.58 2.34 -11.83
C THR A 165 -15.73 2.65 -10.90
N GLU A 166 -15.55 3.69 -10.08
CA GLU A 166 -16.59 4.27 -9.25
C GLU A 166 -17.35 3.20 -8.43
N GLY A 167 -16.55 2.30 -7.84
CA GLY A 167 -17.01 1.24 -6.96
C GLY A 167 -17.32 -0.11 -7.61
N ALA A 168 -16.99 -0.31 -8.89
CA ALA A 168 -16.96 -1.63 -9.53
C ALA A 168 -15.62 -2.36 -9.41
N ASP A 169 -14.62 -1.75 -8.77
CA ASP A 169 -13.25 -2.23 -8.61
C ASP A 169 -13.16 -3.68 -8.14
N PRO A 170 -13.91 -4.13 -7.11
CA PRO A 170 -13.83 -5.52 -6.67
C PRO A 170 -14.26 -6.53 -7.73
N ALA A 171 -15.24 -6.18 -8.58
CA ALA A 171 -15.67 -7.04 -9.68
C ALA A 171 -14.59 -7.15 -10.76
N ILE A 172 -13.96 -6.03 -11.10
CA ILE A 172 -12.88 -6.00 -12.07
C ILE A 172 -11.72 -6.87 -11.59
N LEU A 173 -11.31 -6.71 -10.33
CA LEU A 173 -10.25 -7.53 -9.75
C LEU A 173 -10.62 -9.03 -9.75
N ALA A 174 -11.87 -9.37 -9.45
CA ALA A 174 -12.36 -10.75 -9.52
C ALA A 174 -12.32 -11.33 -10.95
N GLY A 175 -12.55 -10.51 -11.97
CA GLY A 175 -12.45 -10.87 -13.39
C GLY A 175 -11.04 -10.76 -13.98
N SER A 176 -10.03 -10.43 -13.16
CA SER A 176 -8.64 -10.21 -13.56
C SER A 176 -7.67 -11.25 -12.98
N LYS A 177 -8.16 -12.38 -12.46
CA LYS A 177 -7.33 -13.32 -11.67
C LYS A 177 -6.12 -13.84 -12.44
N GLN A 178 -6.25 -14.13 -13.73
CA GLN A 178 -5.12 -14.59 -14.52
C GLN A 178 -4.14 -13.45 -14.82
N THR A 179 -4.66 -12.26 -15.12
CA THR A 179 -3.88 -11.04 -15.40
C THR A 179 -3.11 -10.60 -14.16
N LEU A 180 -3.72 -10.61 -12.97
CA LEU A 180 -3.07 -10.25 -11.72
C LEU A 180 -1.85 -11.09 -11.38
N ARG A 181 -1.71 -12.30 -11.95
CA ARG A 181 -0.49 -13.11 -11.80
C ARG A 181 0.73 -12.49 -12.47
N MET A 182 0.54 -11.72 -13.54
CA MET A 182 1.61 -11.02 -14.26
C MET A 182 1.76 -9.54 -13.89
N VAL A 183 0.75 -8.96 -13.23
CA VAL A 183 0.78 -7.59 -12.70
C VAL A 183 1.87 -7.44 -11.63
N ARG A 184 2.67 -6.38 -11.75
CA ARG A 184 3.74 -6.05 -10.79
C ARG A 184 3.31 -4.94 -9.83
N TYR A 185 2.55 -3.97 -10.33
CA TYR A 185 1.97 -2.85 -9.59
C TYR A 185 0.47 -2.75 -9.89
N LEU A 186 -0.36 -2.72 -8.87
CA LEU A 186 -1.79 -2.55 -8.95
C LEU A 186 -2.19 -1.31 -8.16
N LEU A 187 -3.05 -0.46 -8.71
CA LEU A 187 -3.74 0.60 -7.98
C LEU A 187 -5.24 0.41 -8.19
N PHE A 188 -6.03 0.51 -7.12
CA PHE A 188 -7.48 0.53 -7.22
C PHE A 188 -8.13 1.45 -6.20
N GLU A 189 -9.38 1.84 -6.46
CA GLU A 189 -10.13 2.72 -5.59
C GLU A 189 -11.11 1.96 -4.68
N VAL A 190 -11.18 2.41 -3.43
CA VAL A 190 -12.14 1.94 -2.44
C VAL A 190 -13.20 3.01 -2.26
N HIS A 191 -14.42 2.77 -2.74
CA HIS A 191 -15.56 3.68 -2.65
C HIS A 191 -16.67 3.08 -1.76
N ARG A 192 -16.69 3.46 -0.48
CA ARG A 192 -17.69 3.01 0.51
C ARG A 192 -18.94 3.86 0.57
N ASP A 193 -18.87 5.09 0.08
CA ASP A 193 -19.98 6.04 0.08
C ASP A 193 -20.95 5.85 -1.10
N ILE A 194 -20.55 5.10 -2.13
CA ILE A 194 -21.40 4.73 -3.27
C ILE A 194 -22.32 3.56 -2.88
N LYS A 195 -23.59 3.87 -2.62
CA LYS A 195 -24.61 2.86 -2.26
C LYS A 195 -24.89 1.92 -3.42
N GLY A 196 -25.00 0.62 -3.13
CA GLY A 196 -25.31 -0.40 -4.13
C GLY A 196 -24.16 -0.74 -5.09
N SER A 197 -22.96 -0.19 -4.87
CA SER A 197 -21.74 -0.57 -5.59
C SER A 197 -21.27 -1.98 -5.21
N HIS A 198 -20.21 -2.48 -5.85
CA HIS A 198 -19.63 -3.76 -5.46
C HIS A 198 -18.99 -3.72 -4.07
N TRP A 199 -18.50 -2.57 -3.62
CA TRP A 199 -18.03 -2.36 -2.25
C TRP A 199 -19.13 -2.49 -1.19
N SER A 200 -20.41 -2.40 -1.54
CA SER A 200 -21.50 -2.69 -0.58
C SER A 200 -21.63 -4.17 -0.24
N ARG A 201 -21.04 -5.06 -1.06
CA ARG A 201 -21.14 -6.52 -0.93
C ARG A 201 -19.80 -7.20 -0.66
N GLN A 202 -18.70 -6.47 -0.81
CA GLN A 202 -17.35 -6.96 -0.59
C GLN A 202 -16.61 -6.07 0.40
N THR A 203 -15.86 -6.70 1.29
CA THR A 203 -14.99 -6.01 2.24
C THR A 203 -13.65 -5.71 1.57
N LEU A 204 -12.92 -4.72 2.08
CA LEU A 204 -11.58 -4.44 1.60
C LEU A 204 -10.66 -5.59 2.02
N LEU A 205 -10.88 -6.11 3.23
CA LEU A 205 -10.17 -7.27 3.74
C LEU A 205 -10.23 -8.46 2.76
N SER A 206 -11.41 -8.81 2.24
CA SER A 206 -11.52 -9.98 1.34
C SER A 206 -10.80 -9.77 0.00
N VAL A 207 -10.79 -8.53 -0.51
CA VAL A 207 -10.02 -8.17 -1.72
C VAL A 207 -8.52 -8.26 -1.44
N VAL A 208 -8.06 -7.72 -0.31
CA VAL A 208 -6.65 -7.74 0.09
C VAL A 208 -6.16 -9.17 0.37
N GLU A 209 -6.96 -10.01 1.04
CA GLU A 209 -6.65 -11.42 1.26
C GLU A 209 -6.52 -12.18 -0.07
N MET A 210 -7.43 -11.93 -1.03
CA MET A 210 -7.32 -12.50 -2.37
C MET A 210 -6.02 -12.07 -3.07
N LEU A 211 -5.67 -10.79 -3.01
CA LEU A 211 -4.43 -10.27 -3.59
C LEU A 211 -3.18 -10.82 -2.88
N ASP A 212 -3.24 -11.01 -1.57
CA ASP A 212 -2.18 -11.65 -0.78
C ASP A 212 -1.93 -13.09 -1.23
N THR A 213 -2.98 -13.87 -1.51
CA THR A 213 -2.81 -15.22 -2.09
C THR A 213 -2.12 -15.22 -3.46
N LEU A 214 -2.19 -14.08 -4.17
CA LEU A 214 -1.49 -13.86 -5.43
C LEU A 214 -0.10 -13.24 -5.24
N GLY A 215 0.37 -13.05 -4.00
CA GLY A 215 1.70 -12.56 -3.67
C GLY A 215 1.84 -11.05 -3.71
N PHE A 216 0.77 -10.30 -3.48
CA PHE A 216 0.82 -8.84 -3.32
C PHE A 216 0.90 -8.44 -1.85
N ASP A 217 1.65 -7.36 -1.58
CA ASP A 217 1.46 -6.55 -0.38
C ASP A 217 0.76 -5.24 -0.78
N CYS A 218 -0.30 -4.91 -0.05
CA CYS A 218 -1.20 -3.79 -0.32
C CYS A 218 -1.05 -2.71 0.75
N TYR A 219 -1.13 -1.46 0.29
CA TYR A 219 -0.90 -0.27 1.09
C TYR A 219 -1.99 0.77 0.82
N TRP A 220 -2.53 1.33 1.90
CA TRP A 220 -3.49 2.42 1.89
C TRP A 220 -2.79 3.74 1.60
N ALA A 221 -3.23 4.48 0.59
CA ALA A 221 -2.64 5.76 0.25
C ALA A 221 -3.11 6.88 1.21
N GLY A 222 -2.18 7.45 1.95
CA GLY A 222 -2.41 8.61 2.81
C GLY A 222 -2.37 9.93 2.02
N LYS A 223 -2.95 10.99 2.60
CA LYS A 223 -3.05 12.32 1.95
C LYS A 223 -1.70 13.03 1.75
N SER A 224 -0.66 12.65 2.50
CA SER A 224 0.67 13.26 2.45
C SER A 224 1.68 12.45 1.63
N GLY A 225 1.20 11.47 0.84
CA GLY A 225 2.08 10.54 0.13
C GLY A 225 2.73 9.48 1.02
N SER A 226 2.36 9.43 2.31
CA SER A 226 2.59 8.27 3.18
C SER A 226 1.69 7.12 2.75
N VAL A 227 2.11 5.90 3.06
CA VAL A 227 1.31 4.71 2.85
C VAL A 227 1.22 3.91 4.14
N ALA A 228 0.17 3.12 4.33
CA ALA A 228 0.04 2.22 5.48
C ALA A 228 -0.24 0.79 4.99
N SER A 229 0.54 -0.21 5.42
CA SER A 229 0.30 -1.59 5.01
C SER A 229 -1.08 -2.08 5.48
N VAL A 230 -1.90 -2.49 4.52
CA VAL A 230 -3.23 -3.07 4.76
C VAL A 230 -3.13 -4.59 4.83
N THR A 231 -2.15 -5.20 4.14
CA THR A 231 -1.92 -6.65 4.19
C THR A 231 -1.44 -7.11 5.56
N GLN A 232 -0.54 -6.36 6.20
CA GLN A 232 0.07 -6.77 7.48
C GLN A 232 -0.58 -6.08 8.69
N CYS A 233 -1.11 -4.87 8.51
CA CYS A 233 -1.66 -4.06 9.60
C CYS A 233 -3.11 -3.66 9.28
N TYR A 234 -3.95 -4.65 9.00
CA TYR A 234 -5.35 -4.40 8.72
C TYR A 234 -6.08 -3.78 9.92
N GLU A 235 -6.78 -2.66 9.69
CA GLU A 235 -7.66 -2.04 10.68
C GLU A 235 -9.09 -1.92 10.14
N ALA A 236 -10.08 -2.24 10.97
CA ALA A 236 -11.50 -2.18 10.59
C ALA A 236 -11.95 -0.77 10.11
N ARG A 237 -11.24 0.29 10.49
CA ARG A 237 -11.51 1.66 10.01
C ARG A 237 -11.34 1.83 8.50
N PHE A 238 -10.54 0.98 7.83
CA PHE A 238 -10.43 1.03 6.37
C PHE A 238 -11.75 0.69 5.67
N GLU A 239 -12.67 0.00 6.34
CA GLU A 239 -14.01 -0.30 5.83
C GLU A 239 -14.99 0.88 5.93
N THR A 240 -14.69 1.87 6.77
CA THR A 240 -15.62 2.98 7.09
C THR A 240 -15.23 4.30 6.44
N ILE A 241 -14.03 4.39 5.86
CA ILE A 241 -13.60 5.55 5.10
C ILE A 241 -14.37 5.60 3.79
N LYS A 242 -14.91 6.79 3.46
CA LYS A 242 -15.72 7.02 2.26
C LYS A 242 -14.97 6.63 0.98
N TRP A 243 -13.76 7.16 0.82
CA TRP A 243 -12.97 6.98 -0.38
C TRP A 243 -11.47 6.95 -0.08
N SER A 244 -10.73 6.08 -0.79
CA SER A 244 -9.27 6.11 -0.85
C SER A 244 -8.72 5.26 -1.99
N ASN A 245 -7.44 5.45 -2.26
CA ASN A 245 -6.65 4.64 -3.17
C ASN A 245 -5.88 3.56 -2.40
N VAL A 246 -5.80 2.36 -2.97
CA VAL A 246 -4.98 1.26 -2.45
C VAL A 246 -3.99 0.82 -3.52
N ALA A 247 -2.71 0.93 -3.19
CA ALA A 247 -1.61 0.47 -4.04
C ALA A 247 -1.15 -0.91 -3.57
N CYS A 248 -1.10 -1.88 -4.47
CA CYS A 248 -0.59 -3.22 -4.21
C CYS A 248 0.60 -3.53 -5.10
N VAL A 249 1.63 -4.13 -4.54
CA VAL A 249 2.88 -4.45 -5.25
C VAL A 249 3.24 -5.91 -5.05
N LYS A 250 3.72 -6.54 -6.11
CA LYS A 250 4.14 -7.93 -6.07
C LYS A 250 5.37 -8.08 -5.18
N ARG A 251 5.36 -9.05 -4.26
CA ARG A 251 6.50 -9.37 -3.41
C ARG A 251 7.74 -9.68 -4.26
N GLY A 252 8.87 -9.12 -3.86
CA GLY A 252 10.13 -9.25 -4.59
C GLY A 252 10.29 -8.30 -5.78
N ASP A 253 9.27 -7.52 -6.14
CA ASP A 253 9.41 -6.46 -7.13
C ASP A 253 10.21 -5.26 -6.59
N VAL A 254 10.76 -4.43 -7.47
CA VAL A 254 11.47 -3.21 -7.08
C VAL A 254 10.54 -2.20 -6.40
N TRP A 255 9.26 -2.16 -6.79
CA TRP A 255 8.26 -1.26 -6.18
C TRP A 255 7.90 -1.65 -4.75
N TRP A 256 8.05 -2.94 -4.41
CA TRP A 256 7.80 -3.44 -3.06
C TRP A 256 8.68 -2.72 -2.03
N LYS A 257 9.98 -2.61 -2.30
CA LYS A 257 10.91 -1.87 -1.43
C LYS A 257 10.59 -0.37 -1.34
N VAL A 258 10.11 0.23 -2.44
CA VAL A 258 9.76 1.65 -2.46
C VAL A 258 8.56 1.93 -1.56
N LEU A 259 7.52 1.10 -1.62
CA LEU A 259 6.34 1.27 -0.76
C LEU A 259 6.63 0.88 0.69
N GLU A 260 7.39 -0.19 0.93
CA GLU A 260 7.83 -0.60 2.28
C GLU A 260 8.60 0.52 2.99
N GLN A 261 9.49 1.23 2.29
CA GLN A 261 10.23 2.37 2.86
C GLN A 261 9.34 3.57 3.21
N ARG A 262 8.15 3.65 2.62
CA ARG A 262 7.17 4.72 2.89
C ARG A 262 6.12 4.31 3.91
N ASP A 263 6.13 3.07 4.38
CA ASP A 263 5.21 2.59 5.40
C ASP A 263 5.77 2.85 6.81
N PRO A 264 5.24 3.85 7.55
CA PRO A 264 5.69 4.11 8.91
C PRO A 264 5.28 2.98 9.88
N SER A 265 4.31 2.15 9.49
CA SER A 265 3.85 1.00 10.29
C SER A 265 4.97 -0.01 10.47
N HIS A 266 5.88 -0.13 9.51
CA HIS A 266 7.06 -0.98 9.66
C HIS A 266 7.98 -0.47 10.77
N VAL A 267 8.15 0.86 10.89
CA VAL A 267 8.90 1.47 11.98
C VAL A 267 8.18 1.25 13.31
N VAL A 268 6.85 1.42 13.35
CA VAL A 268 6.05 1.20 14.56
C VAL A 268 6.09 -0.27 14.99
N ALA A 269 5.92 -1.22 14.07
CA ALA A 269 5.94 -2.66 14.35
C ALA A 269 7.33 -3.12 14.81
N CYS A 270 8.40 -2.67 14.14
CA CYS A 270 9.77 -2.90 14.59
C CYS A 270 10.02 -2.31 15.98
N THR A 271 9.50 -1.11 16.25
CA THR A 271 9.61 -0.48 17.58
C THR A 271 8.83 -1.26 18.63
N ALA A 272 7.62 -1.73 18.30
CA ALA A 272 6.79 -2.53 19.21
C ALA A 272 7.43 -3.89 19.53
N GLN A 273 7.99 -4.59 18.53
CA GLN A 273 8.74 -5.84 18.75
C GLN A 273 10.00 -5.59 19.59
N LEU A 274 10.76 -4.53 19.29
CA LEU A 274 11.91 -4.13 20.11
C LEU A 274 11.48 -3.84 21.54
N TYR A 275 10.35 -3.15 21.72
CA TYR A 275 9.76 -2.84 23.01
C TYR A 275 9.39 -4.13 23.78
N GLU A 276 8.71 -5.09 23.15
CA GLU A 276 8.40 -6.39 23.78
C GLU A 276 9.66 -7.15 24.22
N HIS A 277 10.69 -7.18 23.37
CA HIS A 277 11.96 -7.81 23.71
C HIS A 277 12.68 -7.13 24.88
N LEU A 278 12.65 -5.80 24.92
CA LEU A 278 13.25 -5.01 26.00
C LEU A 278 12.48 -5.18 27.32
N CYS A 279 11.15 -5.19 27.29
CA CYS A 279 10.32 -5.48 28.45
C CYS A 279 10.65 -6.87 29.04
N ASN A 280 10.80 -7.89 28.19
CA ASN A 280 11.19 -9.22 28.61
C ASN A 280 12.61 -9.26 29.22
N PHE A 281 13.57 -8.55 28.60
CA PHE A 281 14.92 -8.43 29.13
C PHE A 281 14.92 -7.78 30.52
N LEU A 282 14.28 -6.61 30.67
CA LEU A 282 14.20 -5.87 31.93
C LEU A 282 13.51 -6.68 33.02
N TYR A 283 12.44 -7.41 32.68
CA TYR A 283 11.76 -8.30 33.61
C TYR A 283 12.66 -9.41 34.14
N ARG A 284 13.37 -10.13 33.24
CA ARG A 284 14.33 -11.18 33.63
C ARG A 284 15.48 -10.62 34.45
N HIS A 285 15.96 -9.44 34.07
CA HIS A 285 17.07 -8.77 34.74
C HIS A 285 16.69 -8.31 36.15
N GLN A 286 15.47 -7.80 36.34
CA GLN A 286 14.93 -7.44 37.66
C GLN A 286 14.78 -8.68 38.55
N PHE A 287 14.35 -9.81 37.99
CA PHE A 287 14.26 -11.07 38.71
C PHE A 287 15.64 -11.57 39.17
N LEU A 288 16.65 -11.56 38.28
CA LEU A 288 18.03 -11.90 38.62
C LEU A 288 18.59 -10.99 39.72
N TYR A 289 18.36 -9.68 39.62
CA TYR A 289 18.78 -8.71 40.62
C TYR A 289 18.15 -9.02 42.00
N ALA A 290 16.83 -9.25 42.04
CA ALA A 290 16.13 -9.58 43.28
C ALA A 290 16.64 -10.89 43.90
N TRP A 291 16.93 -11.91 43.08
CA TRP A 291 17.51 -13.16 43.55
C TRP A 291 18.89 -12.96 44.19
N HIS A 292 19.76 -12.19 43.54
CA HIS A 292 21.10 -11.87 44.08
C HIS A 292 21.02 -11.03 45.35
N LEU A 293 20.03 -10.12 45.46
CA LEU A 293 19.83 -9.29 46.64
C LEU A 293 19.46 -10.15 47.85
N ILE A 294 18.46 -11.03 47.71
CA ILE A 294 18.04 -11.97 48.76
C ILE A 294 19.21 -12.86 49.19
N ARG A 295 20.02 -13.35 48.22
CA ARG A 295 21.20 -14.15 48.52
C ARG A 295 22.28 -13.37 49.27
N SER A 296 22.48 -12.10 48.91
CA SER A 296 23.42 -11.23 49.61
C SER A 296 22.98 -10.97 51.04
N GLU A 297 21.70 -10.67 51.26
CA GLU A 297 21.12 -10.46 52.60
C GLU A 297 21.21 -11.72 53.47
N ALA A 298 20.91 -12.89 52.90
CA ALA A 298 21.06 -14.17 53.59
C ALA A 298 22.52 -14.45 53.98
N ALA A 299 23.46 -14.23 53.05
CA ALA A 299 24.89 -14.41 53.31
C ALA A 299 25.39 -13.45 54.40
N GLU A 300 24.88 -12.22 54.47
CA GLU A 300 25.20 -11.28 55.55
C GLU A 300 24.68 -11.76 56.92
N ALA A 301 23.45 -12.27 56.96
CA ALA A 301 22.82 -12.75 58.18
C ALA A 301 23.52 -13.98 58.81
N GLU A 302 24.08 -14.88 57.99
CA GLU A 302 24.66 -16.14 58.48
C GLU A 302 26.03 -15.99 59.18
N ASN A 303 26.68 -14.82 59.10
CA ASN A 303 27.95 -14.52 59.80
C ASN A 303 29.01 -15.63 59.82
N ALA A 304 29.05 -16.44 58.76
CA ALA A 304 29.94 -17.59 58.66
C ALA A 304 31.40 -17.12 58.46
N PRO A 305 32.35 -17.53 59.32
CA PRO A 305 33.76 -17.21 59.13
C PRO A 305 34.29 -17.91 57.87
N GLY A 306 34.70 -17.12 56.87
CA GLY A 306 35.29 -17.62 55.60
C GLY A 306 34.62 -17.09 54.33
N GLU A 307 33.45 -16.43 54.41
CA GLU A 307 32.68 -16.02 53.22
C GLU A 307 32.99 -14.62 52.67
N GLY A 308 34.01 -13.93 53.21
CA GLY A 308 34.40 -12.58 52.77
C GLY A 308 34.49 -12.41 51.24
N PRO A 309 35.22 -13.30 50.52
CA PRO A 309 35.33 -13.23 49.07
C PRO A 309 34.00 -13.45 48.33
N PHE A 310 33.11 -14.29 48.86
CA PHE A 310 31.82 -14.56 48.24
C PHE A 310 30.84 -13.39 48.40
N ARG A 311 30.82 -12.73 49.57
CA ARG A 311 30.03 -11.51 49.80
C ARG A 311 30.47 -10.36 48.90
N GLU A 312 31.78 -10.20 48.70
CA GLU A 312 32.31 -9.20 47.78
C GLU A 312 31.94 -9.48 46.33
N LEU A 313 31.99 -10.75 45.90
CA LEU A 313 31.51 -11.17 44.59
C LEU A 313 30.03 -10.83 44.39
N LEU A 314 29.16 -11.12 45.36
CA LEU A 314 27.73 -10.79 45.27
C LEU A 314 27.48 -9.28 45.16
N ARG A 315 28.20 -8.45 45.92
CA ARG A 315 28.13 -6.99 45.81
C ARG A 315 28.57 -6.48 44.44
N ASN A 316 29.63 -7.05 43.88
CA ASN A 316 30.10 -6.71 42.54
C ASN A 316 29.06 -7.07 41.48
N VAL A 317 28.49 -8.29 41.57
CA VAL A 317 27.42 -8.74 40.65
C VAL A 317 26.19 -7.84 40.74
N LEU A 318 25.75 -7.46 41.95
CA LEU A 318 24.61 -6.54 42.13
C LEU A 318 24.89 -5.15 41.52
N THR A 319 26.12 -4.65 41.66
CA THR A 319 26.55 -3.37 41.09
C THR A 319 26.56 -3.41 39.56
N GLU A 320 27.11 -4.48 38.98
CA GLU A 320 27.10 -4.68 37.53
C GLU A 320 25.68 -4.83 36.99
N LEU A 321 24.81 -5.59 37.67
CA LEU A 321 23.41 -5.73 37.31
C LEU A 321 22.69 -4.37 37.37
N ALA A 322 22.86 -3.58 38.42
CA ALA A 322 22.24 -2.27 38.54
C ALA A 322 22.71 -1.31 37.42
N ASN A 323 24.00 -1.31 37.10
CA ASN A 323 24.56 -0.50 36.03
C ASN A 323 24.08 -0.97 34.65
N SER A 324 24.04 -2.27 34.40
CA SER A 324 23.47 -2.87 33.18
C SER A 324 22.02 -2.44 32.97
N LYS A 325 21.17 -2.58 34.00
CA LYS A 325 19.77 -2.13 33.96
C LYS A 325 19.67 -0.64 33.60
N ARG A 326 20.47 0.22 34.26
CA ARG A 326 20.47 1.68 34.00
C ARG A 326 20.87 2.00 32.56
N ASN A 327 21.91 1.35 32.04
CA ASN A 327 22.40 1.59 30.67
C ASN A 327 21.38 1.17 29.62
N VAL A 328 20.74 0.02 29.81
CA VAL A 328 19.66 -0.46 28.93
C VAL A 328 18.46 0.48 28.99
N TRP A 329 18.08 0.94 30.18
CA TRP A 329 17.00 1.90 30.37
C TRP A 329 17.26 3.24 29.65
N GLN A 330 18.46 3.80 29.82
CA GLN A 330 18.84 5.04 29.13
C GLN A 330 18.83 4.90 27.61
N SER A 331 19.34 3.78 27.10
CA SER A 331 19.32 3.48 25.66
C SER A 331 17.88 3.34 25.14
N LEU A 332 17.00 2.72 25.93
CA LEU A 332 15.58 2.55 25.61
C LEU A 332 14.85 3.89 25.57
N GLN A 333 15.06 4.75 26.57
CA GLN A 333 14.51 6.11 26.56
C GLN A 333 14.95 6.88 25.32
N GLN A 334 16.23 6.83 24.96
CA GLN A 334 16.73 7.51 23.76
C GLN A 334 16.05 7.01 22.47
N GLN A 335 15.92 5.69 22.30
CA GLN A 335 15.30 5.09 21.12
C GLN A 335 13.78 5.36 21.06
N VAL A 336 13.06 5.19 22.18
CA VAL A 336 11.61 5.46 22.24
C VAL A 336 11.32 6.95 22.03
N SER A 337 12.12 7.85 22.62
CA SER A 337 12.00 9.28 22.37
C SER A 337 12.22 9.63 20.90
N LEU A 338 13.23 9.03 20.25
CA LEU A 338 13.47 9.23 18.82
C LEU A 338 12.26 8.78 17.97
N VAL A 339 11.70 7.60 18.28
CA VAL A 339 10.52 7.09 17.55
C VAL A 339 9.30 7.96 17.80
N LEU A 340 9.01 8.35 19.04
CA LEU A 340 7.87 9.20 19.37
C LEU A 340 7.98 10.59 18.74
N MET A 341 9.20 11.17 18.70
CA MET A 341 9.47 12.41 17.96
C MET A 341 9.26 12.26 16.46
N THR A 342 9.60 11.10 15.90
CA THR A 342 9.42 10.81 14.46
C THR A 342 7.95 10.58 14.10
N LEU A 343 7.15 10.07 15.05
CA LEU A 343 5.71 9.83 14.89
C LEU A 343 4.84 11.04 15.31
N ASP A 344 5.45 12.18 15.65
CA ASP A 344 4.79 13.41 16.11
C ASP A 344 3.84 13.21 17.31
N PHE A 345 4.11 12.19 18.13
CA PHE A 345 3.36 11.96 19.37
C PHE A 345 4.01 12.77 20.50
N GLN A 346 3.27 13.76 21.01
CA GLN A 346 3.62 14.43 22.28
C GLN A 346 3.29 13.50 23.44
N TYR A 347 4.23 12.65 23.83
CA TYR A 347 4.14 11.90 25.08
C TYR A 347 4.95 12.63 26.17
N PRO A 348 4.40 12.86 27.37
CA PRO A 348 5.20 13.29 28.50
C PRO A 348 6.29 12.22 28.78
N ALA A 349 7.48 12.68 29.17
CA ALA A 349 8.63 11.80 29.38
C ALA A 349 8.26 10.60 30.28
N LEU A 350 8.38 9.39 29.74
CA LEU A 350 8.13 8.16 30.47
C LEU A 350 9.21 8.00 31.55
N THR A 351 8.83 8.05 32.83
CA THR A 351 9.77 7.79 33.93
C THR A 351 9.97 6.27 34.11
N GLU A 352 11.10 5.86 34.69
CA GLU A 352 11.36 4.44 35.01
C GLU A 352 10.24 3.85 35.89
N GLU A 353 9.75 4.63 36.84
CA GLU A 353 8.71 4.22 37.78
C GLU A 353 7.35 4.02 37.09
N SER A 354 6.93 4.96 36.23
CA SER A 354 5.70 4.81 35.44
C SER A 354 5.77 3.63 34.47
N PHE A 355 6.95 3.37 33.90
CA PHE A 355 7.17 2.22 33.04
C PHE A 355 7.11 0.89 33.79
N MET A 356 7.79 0.80 34.94
CA MET A 356 7.73 -0.39 35.78
C MET A 356 6.31 -0.64 36.28
N HIS A 357 5.54 0.40 36.57
CA HIS A 357 4.12 0.28 36.92
C HIS A 357 3.29 -0.34 35.77
N ILE A 358 3.49 0.10 34.52
CA ILE A 358 2.85 -0.49 33.33
C ILE A 358 3.21 -1.97 33.17
N LEU A 359 4.48 -2.34 33.42
CA LEU A 359 4.91 -3.75 33.39
C LEU A 359 4.22 -4.60 34.46
N HIS A 360 3.95 -4.05 35.64
CA HIS A 360 3.25 -4.78 36.71
C HIS A 360 1.75 -4.92 36.43
N LEU A 361 1.15 -3.98 35.69
CA LEU A 361 -0.25 -4.03 35.25
C LEU A 361 -0.48 -4.99 34.08
N THR A 362 0.59 -5.42 33.39
CA THR A 362 0.50 -6.34 32.25
C THR A 362 0.97 -7.72 32.71
N PRO A 363 0.08 -8.62 33.20
CA PRO A 363 0.51 -9.94 33.63
C PRO A 363 1.19 -10.68 32.47
N PRO A 364 2.31 -11.37 32.70
CA PRO A 364 2.96 -12.13 31.64
C PRO A 364 1.95 -13.13 31.08
N ARG A 365 1.70 -13.08 29.76
CA ARG A 365 0.94 -14.13 29.09
C ARG A 365 1.68 -15.44 29.33
N ALA A 366 1.07 -16.33 30.12
CA ALA A 366 1.57 -17.69 30.28
C ALA A 366 1.67 -18.30 28.87
N ARG A 367 2.90 -18.63 28.45
CA ARG A 367 3.10 -19.43 27.25
C ARG A 367 2.60 -20.84 27.58
N LEU A 368 1.48 -21.24 26.95
CA LEU A 368 1.09 -22.64 26.81
C LEU A 368 1.94 -23.28 25.70
#